data_AF-A0A7H4MDY3-F1
#
_entry.id   AF-A0A7H4MDY3-F1
#
_cell.length_a   1.000
_cell.length_b   1.000
_cell.length_c   1.000
_cell.angle_alpha   90.00
_cell.angle_beta   90.00
_cell.angle_gamma   90.00
#
_symmetry.space_group_name_H-M   'P 1'
#
loop_
_entity.id
_entity.type
_entity.pdbx_description
1 polymer ?
#
loop_
_entity_poly.entity_id
_entity_poly.type
_entity_poly.pdbx_seq_one_letter_code
_entity_poly.pdbx_strand_id
1 'polypeptide(L)' 'MLKRAEGDGEGFIVIDDLVDTGGTAVAIREMYPKAHFVTIFAKPAGRPLVDDYVVDIPQDTWIEQPWDMGVVFVPPIAGR' A
#
# COMPACT_ATOMS: atom_id res chain seq x y z
N MET A 1 15.50 1.90 -4.59
CA MET A 1 15.43 3.38 -4.58
C MET A 1 14.09 3.76 -5.20
N LEU A 2 13.27 4.56 -4.52
CA LEU A 2 11.98 5.02 -5.07
C LEU A 2 12.22 5.99 -6.24
N LYS A 3 11.44 5.87 -7.30
CA LYS A 3 11.49 6.79 -8.43
C LYS A 3 10.90 8.14 -8.01
N ARG A 4 11.57 9.23 -8.40
CA ARG A 4 11.13 10.60 -8.10
C ARG A 4 10.48 11.26 -9.32
N ALA A 5 9.36 11.93 -9.07
CA ALA A 5 8.79 12.96 -9.91
C ALA A 5 9.32 14.32 -9.42
N GLU A 6 9.22 15.34 -10.26
CA GLU A 6 9.61 16.70 -9.91
C GLU A 6 8.62 17.35 -8.93
N GLY A 7 9.10 18.30 -8.13
CA GLY A 7 8.29 19.05 -7.15
C GLY A 7 8.25 18.45 -5.76
N ASP A 8 7.51 19.10 -4.86
CA ASP A 8 7.35 18.75 -3.44
C ASP A 8 5.95 18.16 -3.12
N GLY A 9 5.15 17.89 -4.16
CA GLY A 9 3.83 17.31 -4.05
C GLY A 9 2.68 18.31 -3.90
N GLU A 10 2.91 19.62 -3.94
CA GLU A 10 1.84 20.61 -3.80
C GLU A 10 0.75 20.45 -4.86
N GLY A 11 -0.50 20.26 -4.42
CA GLY A 11 -1.66 20.06 -5.31
C GLY A 11 -1.79 18.64 -5.87
N PHE A 12 -0.99 17.68 -5.39
CA PHE A 12 -1.02 16.28 -5.84
C PHE A 12 -1.49 15.31 -4.75
N ILE A 13 -2.08 14.22 -5.22
CA ILE A 13 -2.34 13.02 -4.43
C ILE A 13 -1.25 12.01 -4.76
N VAL A 14 -0.58 11.50 -3.72
CA VAL A 14 0.28 10.31 -3.83
C VAL A 14 -0.53 9.14 -3.32
N ILE A 15 -0.53 8.03 -4.06
CA ILE A 15 -1.28 6.83 -3.68
C ILE A 15 -0.35 5.61 -3.67
N ASP A 16 -0.53 4.76 -2.65
CA ASP A 16 0.05 3.42 -2.60
C ASP A 16 -1.05 2.39 -2.27
N ASP A 17 -0.79 1.11 -2.51
CA ASP A 17 -1.78 0.07 -2.25
C ASP A 17 -1.92 -0.24 -0.74
N LEU A 18 -0.79 -0.33 -0.02
CA LEU A 18 -0.70 -0.69 1.38
C LEU A 18 0.39 0.12 2.10
N VAL A 19 0.09 0.60 3.31
CA VAL A 19 1.12 0.96 4.29
C VAL A 19 1.23 -0.12 5.38
N ASP A 20 2.37 -0.85 5.39
CA ASP A 20 2.66 -1.89 6.39
C ASP A 20 3.48 -1.34 7.56
N THR A 21 4.81 -1.47 7.51
CA THR A 21 5.73 -0.98 8.54
C THR A 21 5.99 0.53 8.46
N GLY A 22 5.63 1.16 7.32
CA GLY A 22 5.78 2.59 7.11
C GLY A 22 7.10 3.04 6.47
N GLY A 23 8.06 2.14 6.21
CA GLY A 23 9.36 2.52 5.63
C GLY A 23 9.24 3.29 4.31
N THR A 24 8.40 2.83 3.39
CA THR A 24 8.08 3.53 2.13
C THR A 24 7.39 4.87 2.38
N ALA A 25 6.43 4.90 3.32
CA ALA A 25 5.67 6.10 3.66
C ALA A 25 6.57 7.23 4.20
N VAL A 26 7.54 6.91 5.05
CA VAL A 26 8.54 7.89 5.54
C VAL A 26 9.30 8.50 4.37
N ALA A 27 9.83 7.66 3.47
CA ALA A 27 10.54 8.15 2.29
C ALA A 27 9.64 9.00 1.37
N ILE A 28 8.36 8.63 1.20
CA ILE A 28 7.39 9.43 0.43
C ILE A 28 7.17 10.79 1.08
N ARG A 29 7.01 10.86 2.42
CA ARG A 29 6.84 12.14 3.13
C ARG A 29 8.05 13.04 3.05
N GLU A 30 9.26 12.48 3.04
CA GLU A 30 10.48 13.25 2.81
C GLU A 30 10.56 13.80 1.37
N MET A 31 10.09 13.03 0.38
CA MET A 31 10.13 13.44 -1.03
C MET A 31 9.03 14.44 -1.40
N TYR A 32 7.82 14.24 -0.89
CA TYR A 32 6.63 15.01 -1.26
C TYR A 32 5.89 15.51 -0.01
N PRO A 33 6.51 16.42 0.77
CA PRO A 33 5.97 16.86 2.05
C PRO A 33 4.63 17.60 1.95
N LYS A 34 4.26 18.11 0.77
CA LYS A 34 3.00 18.82 0.54
C LYS A 34 1.92 18.00 -0.16
N ALA A 35 2.23 16.76 -0.56
CA ALA A 35 1.24 15.89 -1.17
C ALA A 35 0.23 15.38 -0.13
N HIS A 36 -1.00 15.15 -0.60
CA HIS A 36 -1.96 14.35 0.14
C HIS A 36 -1.67 12.87 -0.13
N PHE A 37 -1.13 12.16 0.87
CA PHE A 37 -0.67 10.78 0.71
C PHE A 37 -1.72 9.81 1.25
N VAL A 38 -2.26 8.94 0.39
CA VAL A 38 -3.34 8.02 0.72
C VAL A 38 -3.01 6.57 0.37
N THR A 39 -3.65 5.61 1.05
CA THR A 39 -3.53 4.18 0.70
C THR A 39 -4.88 3.47 0.66
N ILE A 40 -4.95 2.30 0.03
CA ILE A 40 -6.15 1.46 0.12
C ILE A 40 -6.21 0.76 1.47
N PHE A 41 -5.10 0.15 1.88
CA PHE A 41 -4.97 -0.58 3.13
C PHE A 41 -3.97 0.09 4.08
N ALA A 42 -4.25 0.03 5.39
CA ALA A 42 -3.30 0.46 6.40
C ALA A 42 -3.21 -0.52 7.56
N LYS A 43 -1.98 -0.88 7.93
CA LYS A 43 -1.69 -1.60 9.17
C LYS A 43 -1.37 -0.63 10.32
N PRO A 44 -1.55 -1.03 11.60
CA PRO A 44 -1.38 -0.14 12.74
C PRO A 44 -0.04 0.60 12.79
N ALA A 45 1.08 -0.06 12.44
CA ALA A 45 2.40 0.57 12.49
C ALA A 45 2.57 1.70 11.45
N GLY A 46 2.03 1.50 10.25
CA GLY A 46 2.16 2.44 9.13
C GLY A 46 1.08 3.51 9.07
N ARG A 47 -0.10 3.26 9.66
CA ARG A 47 -1.28 4.14 9.63
C ARG A 47 -1.01 5.60 9.98
N PRO A 48 -0.18 5.97 10.98
CA PRO A 48 0.07 7.38 11.32
C PRO A 48 0.80 8.18 10.23
N LEU A 49 1.31 7.53 9.19
CA LEU A 49 2.16 8.15 8.16
C LEU A 49 1.39 8.56 6.89
N VAL A 50 0.14 8.12 6.74
CA VAL A 50 -0.75 8.46 5.62
C VAL A 50 -1.78 9.49 6.07
N ASP A 51 -2.26 10.31 5.14
CA ASP A 51 -3.30 11.30 5.41
C ASP A 51 -4.70 10.65 5.44
N ASP A 52 -4.92 9.64 4.59
CA ASP A 52 -6.18 8.88 4.55
C ASP A 52 -5.96 7.44 4.06
N TYR A 53 -6.89 6.55 4.41
CA TYR A 53 -6.92 5.17 3.94
C TYR A 53 -8.32 4.57 4.05
N VAL A 54 -8.59 3.49 3.32
CA VAL A 54 -9.96 2.92 3.25
C VAL A 54 -10.18 1.78 4.25
N VAL A 55 -9.26 0.82 4.34
CA VAL A 55 -9.46 -0.41 5.12
C VAL A 55 -8.33 -0.62 6.14
N ASP A 56 -8.71 -0.73 7.41
CA ASP A 56 -7.80 -1.16 8.48
C ASP A 56 -7.53 -2.67 8.35
N ILE A 57 -6.25 -3.04 8.41
CA ILE A 57 -5.80 -4.43 8.38
C ILE A 57 -4.94 -4.72 9.61
N PRO A 58 -5.17 -5.82 10.35
CA PRO A 58 -4.28 -6.20 11.45
C PRO A 58 -2.82 -6.36 11.03
N GLN A 59 -1.89 -6.01 11.92
CA GLN A 59 -0.45 -5.98 11.60
C GLN A 59 0.09 -7.34 11.13
N ASP A 60 -0.45 -8.43 11.69
CA ASP A 60 -0.09 -9.83 11.43
C ASP A 60 -0.84 -10.44 10.22
N THR A 61 -1.71 -9.68 9.56
CA THR A 61 -2.42 -10.18 8.38
C THR A 61 -1.49 -10.24 7.17
N TRP A 62 -1.54 -11.38 6.48
CA TRP A 62 -0.95 -11.58 5.16
C TRP A 62 -1.96 -11.15 4.09
N ILE A 63 -1.57 -10.21 3.23
CA ILE A 63 -2.40 -9.73 2.11
C ILE A 63 -1.81 -10.26 0.81
N GLU A 64 -2.63 -10.93 -0.01
CA GLU A 64 -2.33 -11.19 -1.42
C GLU A 64 -3.10 -10.18 -2.28
N GLN A 65 -2.40 -9.41 -3.10
CA GLN A 65 -3.05 -8.46 -4.00
C GLN A 65 -3.55 -9.17 -5.27
N PRO A 66 -4.59 -8.65 -5.94
CA PRO A 66 -5.16 -9.29 -7.12
C PRO A 66 -4.15 -9.55 -8.25
N TRP A 67 -3.15 -8.69 -8.40
CA TRP A 67 -2.12 -8.80 -9.44
C TRP A 67 -1.02 -9.82 -9.13
N ASP A 68 -0.92 -10.28 -7.87
CA ASP A 68 -0.04 -11.39 -7.48
C ASP A 68 -0.74 -12.76 -7.65
N MET A 69 -2.06 -12.74 -7.92
CA MET A 69 -2.90 -13.92 -8.13
C MET A 69 -3.18 -14.17 -9.62
N GLY A 70 -3.69 -15.36 -9.93
CA GLY A 70 -4.09 -15.70 -11.30
C GLY A 70 -5.07 -16.87 -11.37
N VAL A 71 -5.76 -17.00 -12.51
CA VAL A 71 -6.65 -18.14 -12.78
C VAL A 71 -5.79 -19.35 -13.16
N VAL A 72 -5.79 -20.36 -12.28
CA VAL A 72 -5.01 -21.59 -12.46
C VAL A 72 -5.90 -22.82 -12.30
N PHE A 73 -5.47 -23.94 -12.89
CA PHE A 73 -6.12 -25.22 -12.65
C PHE A 73 -5.94 -25.63 -11.18
N VAL A 74 -7.05 -25.91 -10.50
CA VAL A 74 -7.07 -26.55 -9.18
C VAL A 74 -7.68 -27.95 -9.35
N PRO A 75 -6.97 -29.02 -8.97
CA PRO A 75 -7.50 -30.38 -9.08
C PRO A 75 -8.84 -30.56 -8.36
N PRO A 76 -9.70 -31.48 -8.83
CA PRO A 76 -10.89 -31.88 -8.08
C PRO A 76 -10.53 -32.34 -6.66
N ILE A 77 -11.40 -32.06 -5.69
CA ILE A 77 -11.21 -32.43 -4.28
C ILE A 77 -11.06 -33.95 -4.11
N ALA A 78 -11.72 -34.75 -4.96
CA ALA A 78 -11.52 -36.18 -5.09
C ALA A 78 -11.58 -36.61 -6.56
N GLY A 79 -10.61 -37.42 -6.97
CA GLY A 79 -10.64 -38.19 -8.22
C GLY A 79 -11.05 -39.63 -7.92
N ARG A 80 -11.83 -40.25 -8.81
CA ARG A 80 -11.89 -41.71 -8.85
C ARG A 80 -10.58 -42.26 -9.37
#